data_AF-A0A2P6WJU1-F1
#
_entry.id   AF-A0A2P6WJU1-F1
#
_cell.length_a   1.000
_cell.length_b   1.000
_cell.length_c   1.000
_cell.angle_alpha   90.00
_cell.angle_beta   90.00
_cell.angle_gamma   90.00
#
_symmetry.space_group_name_H-M   'P 1'
#
loop_
_entity.id
_entity.type
_entity.pdbx_description
1 polymer ?
#
loop_
_entity_poly.entity_id
_entity_poly.type
_entity_poly.pdbx_seq_one_letter_code
_entity_poly.pdbx_strand_id
1 'polypeptide(L)'
;MGCCGGPQGYIYAKINGELVSLKGIKGIFDYFRSTGGLRPDSPDLGDTLVKAVREAGNDIPVEMEQAYATGLKDLFAFYCKTGLFCAGTEE
;
A
#
# COMPACT_ATOMS: atom_id res chain seq x y z
N MET A 1 6.34 10.01 2.11
CA MET A 1 5.78 8.94 2.96
C MET A 1 6.81 7.83 3.04
N GLY A 2 7.23 7.42 4.25
CA GLY A 2 8.11 6.27 4.43
C GLY A 2 7.28 5.08 4.91
N CYS A 3 7.41 3.93 4.26
CA CYS A 3 6.85 2.69 4.78
C CYS A 3 8.00 1.74 5.12
N CYS A 4 7.90 0.96 6.20
CA CYS A 4 8.96 0.06 6.66
C CYS A 4 8.46 -1.38 6.77
N GLY A 5 9.23 -2.35 6.28
CA GLY A 5 8.94 -3.78 6.43
C GLY A 5 9.05 -4.22 7.89
N GLY A 6 7.99 -4.84 8.42
CA GLY A 6 7.93 -5.39 9.77
C GLY A 6 8.12 -6.91 9.81
N PRO A 7 8.32 -7.49 11.00
CA PRO A 7 8.33 -8.94 11.18
C PRO A 7 7.02 -9.56 10.68
N GLN A 8 7.07 -10.75 10.09
CA GLN A 8 5.91 -11.53 9.62
C GLN A 8 5.12 -10.95 8.42
N GLY A 9 5.72 -10.10 7.58
CA GLY A 9 5.09 -9.66 6.32
C GLY A 9 4.09 -8.52 6.48
N TYR A 10 4.20 -7.77 7.58
CA TYR A 10 3.50 -6.50 7.79
C TYR A 10 4.31 -5.36 7.18
N ILE A 11 3.62 -4.35 6.67
CA ILE A 11 4.24 -3.09 6.24
C ILE A 11 3.65 -1.97 7.06
N TYR A 12 4.50 -1.21 7.72
CA TYR A 12 4.10 0.00 8.43
C TYR A 12 4.09 1.15 7.45
N ALA A 13 2.97 1.85 7.31
CA ALA A 13 2.82 3.01 6.44
C ALA A 13 2.33 4.20 7.26
N LYS A 14 2.76 5.42 6.90
CA LYS A 14 2.20 6.64 7.47
C LYS A 14 1.08 7.15 6.57
N ILE A 15 -0.17 7.00 7.00
CA ILE A 15 -1.38 7.43 6.26
C ILE A 15 -2.07 8.52 7.07
N ASN A 16 -2.28 9.70 6.48
CA ASN A 16 -2.86 10.87 7.14
C ASN A 16 -2.20 11.27 8.47
N GLY A 17 -0.90 11.02 8.63
CA GLY A 17 -0.19 11.30 9.88
C GLY A 17 -0.16 10.15 10.88
N GLU A 18 -1.01 9.13 10.70
CA GLU A 18 -1.08 7.95 11.56
C GLU A 18 -0.22 6.82 11.04
N LEU A 19 0.44 6.10 11.95
CA LEU A 19 1.20 4.90 11.63
C LEU A 19 0.24 3.70 11.59
N VAL A 20 0.07 3.11 10.41
CA VAL A 20 -0.82 1.97 10.19
C VAL A 20 -0.02 0.73 9.83
N SER A 21 -0.48 -0.44 10.27
CA SER A 21 0.12 -1.72 9.91
C SER A 21 -0.74 -2.42 8.85
N LEU A 22 -0.17 -2.67 7.68
CA LEU A 22 -0.84 -3.29 6.55
C LEU A 22 -0.37 -4.73 6.41
N LYS A 23 -1.25 -5.68 6.71
CA LYS A 23 -1.00 -7.11 6.57
C LYS A 23 -1.17 -7.55 5.11
N GLY A 24 -0.24 -8.38 4.63
CA GLY A 24 -0.38 -9.05 3.33
C GLY A 24 -0.19 -8.15 2.11
N ILE A 25 0.15 -6.88 2.32
CA ILE A 25 0.22 -5.89 1.24
C ILE A 25 1.30 -6.21 0.20
N LYS A 26 2.37 -6.92 0.60
CA LYS A 26 3.37 -7.39 -0.37
C LYS A 26 2.76 -8.31 -1.42
N GLY A 27 1.94 -9.28 -0.99
CA GLY A 27 1.27 -10.21 -1.90
C GLY A 27 0.27 -9.49 -2.81
N ILE A 28 -0.48 -8.53 -2.25
CA ILE A 28 -1.40 -7.68 -3.00
C ILE A 28 -0.65 -6.91 -4.11
N PHE A 29 0.47 -6.29 -3.77
CA PHE A 29 1.24 -5.50 -4.72
C PHE A 29 1.93 -6.36 -5.78
N ASP A 30 2.47 -7.52 -5.39
CA ASP A 30 3.02 -8.47 -6.35
C ASP A 30 1.97 -8.97 -7.34
N TYR A 31 0.75 -9.25 -6.85
CA TYR A 31 -0.39 -9.64 -7.68
C TYR A 31 -0.74 -8.55 -8.70
N PHE A 32 -0.92 -7.30 -8.26
CA PHE A 32 -1.27 -6.20 -9.16
C PHE A 32 -0.14 -5.86 -10.14
N ARG A 33 1.12 -5.94 -9.71
CA ARG A 33 2.27 -5.75 -10.58
C ARG A 33 2.36 -6.85 -11.65
N SER A 34 2.09 -8.11 -11.28
CA SER A 34 2.20 -9.25 -12.18
C SER A 34 1.03 -9.40 -13.16
N THR A 35 -0.18 -9.00 -12.75
CA THR A 35 -1.37 -9.11 -13.60
C THR A 35 -1.45 -8.05 -14.70
N GLY A 36 -0.57 -7.04 -14.67
CA GLY A 36 -0.39 -6.05 -15.75
C GLY A 36 -1.58 -5.11 -15.99
N GLY A 37 -2.71 -5.30 -15.30
CA GLY A 37 -3.97 -4.60 -15.54
C GLY A 37 -4.14 -3.29 -14.77
N LEU A 38 -3.50 -3.14 -13.61
CA LEU A 38 -3.61 -1.93 -12.78
C LEU A 38 -2.27 -1.22 -12.75
N ARG A 39 -2.17 -0.17 -13.57
CA ARG A 39 -1.01 0.70 -13.59
C ARG A 39 -1.12 1.71 -12.44
N PRO A 40 -0.01 2.26 -11.94
CA PRO A 40 -0.01 3.30 -10.90
C PRO A 40 -0.90 4.51 -11.23
N ASP A 41 -1.11 4.79 -12.51
CA ASP A 41 -1.92 5.87 -13.07
C ASP A 41 -3.40 5.52 -13.28
N SER A 42 -3.83 4.28 -13.01
CA SER A 42 -5.24 3.89 -13.14
C SER A 42 -6.14 4.69 -12.19
N PRO A 43 -7.28 5.23 -12.67
CA PRO A 43 -8.17 6.08 -11.87
C PRO A 43 -8.71 5.34 -10.64
N ASP A 44 -9.12 4.08 -10.80
CA ASP A 44 -9.73 3.24 -9.75
C ASP A 44 -8.72 2.46 -8.89
N LEU A 45 -7.42 2.76 -9.03
CA LEU A 45 -6.36 2.03 -8.31
C LEU A 45 -6.53 2.16 -6.79
N GLY A 46 -6.89 3.35 -6.31
CA GLY A 46 -7.04 3.62 -4.88
C GLY A 46 -8.10 2.74 -4.25
N ASP A 47 -9.32 2.78 -4.79
CA ASP A 47 -10.45 1.95 -4.34
C ASP A 47 -10.15 0.46 -4.45
N THR A 48 -9.48 0.04 -5.52
CA THR A 48 -9.10 -1.37 -5.71
C THR A 48 -8.11 -1.84 -4.64
N LEU A 49 -7.09 -1.04 -4.33
CA LEU A 49 -6.11 -1.36 -3.29
C LEU A 49 -6.76 -1.37 -1.90
N VAL A 50 -7.63 -0.41 -1.60
CA VAL A 50 -8.40 -0.38 -0.35
C VAL A 50 -9.21 -1.66 -0.19
N LYS A 51 -9.95 -2.06 -1.24
CA LYS A 51 -10.76 -3.28 -1.23
C LYS A 51 -9.89 -4.52 -0.99
N ALA A 52 -8.78 -4.65 -1.71
CA ALA A 52 -7.86 -5.78 -1.54
C ALA A 52 -7.26 -5.85 -0.12
N VAL A 53 -6.91 -4.69 0.44
CA VAL A 53 -6.38 -4.58 1.81
C VAL A 53 -7.44 -4.96 2.85
N ARG A 54 -8.72 -4.57 2.66
CA ARG A 54 -9.84 -5.04 3.49
C ARG A 54 -10.04 -6.56 3.39
N GLU A 55 -10.02 -7.11 2.17
CA GLU A 55 -10.15 -8.56 1.94
C GLU A 55 -9.00 -9.36 2.58
N ALA A 56 -7.82 -8.75 2.73
CA ALA A 56 -6.70 -9.32 3.48
C ALA A 56 -6.85 -9.24 5.02
N GLY A 57 -7.98 -8.71 5.51
CA GLY A 57 -8.33 -8.64 6.93
C GLY A 57 -7.81 -7.41 7.66
N ASN A 58 -7.52 -6.31 6.95
CA ASN A 58 -7.18 -5.04 7.58
C ASN A 58 -8.45 -4.21 7.78
N ASP A 59 -8.64 -3.66 8.97
CA ASP A 59 -9.72 -2.74 9.27
C ASP A 59 -9.38 -1.34 8.74
N ILE A 60 -10.20 -0.82 7.83
CA ILE A 60 -10.05 0.53 7.27
C ILE A 60 -11.32 1.31 7.60
N PRO A 61 -11.27 2.28 8.53
CA PRO A 61 -12.39 3.15 8.85
C PRO A 61 -12.92 3.85 7.60
N VAL A 62 -14.24 3.96 7.45
CA VAL A 62 -14.87 4.58 6.27
C VAL A 62 -14.43 6.03 6.08
N GLU A 63 -14.24 6.76 7.18
CA GLU A 63 -13.76 8.16 7.17
C GLU A 63 -12.32 8.31 6.67
N MET A 64 -11.53 7.24 6.74
CA MET A 64 -10.13 7.21 6.33
C MET A 64 -9.94 6.59 4.95
N GLU A 65 -11.00 6.13 4.30
CA GLU A 65 -10.95 5.39 3.04
C GLU A 65 -10.18 6.15 1.94
N GLN A 66 -10.45 7.44 1.76
CA GLN A 66 -9.74 8.28 0.78
C GLN A 66 -8.27 8.48 1.13
N ALA A 67 -7.94 8.61 2.42
CA ALA A 67 -6.56 8.75 2.86
C ALA A 67 -5.78 7.45 2.61
N TYR A 68 -6.40 6.30 2.89
CA TYR A 68 -5.84 4.99 2.58
C TYR A 68 -5.67 4.80 1.07
N ALA A 69 -6.68 5.12 0.27
CA ALA A 69 -6.59 5.05 -1.18
C ALA A 69 -5.38 5.86 -1.70
N THR A 70 -5.21 7.08 -1.22
CA THR A 70 -4.07 7.95 -1.60
C THR A 70 -2.73 7.36 -1.17
N GLY A 71 -2.59 6.97 0.11
CA GLY A 71 -1.34 6.43 0.64
C GLY A 71 -0.96 5.08 0.00
N LEU A 72 -1.94 4.22 -0.27
CA LEU A 72 -1.74 2.94 -0.95
C LEU A 72 -1.31 3.13 -2.41
N LYS A 73 -1.88 4.13 -3.12
CA LYS A 73 -1.45 4.48 -4.48
C LYS A 73 0.01 4.94 -4.50
N ASP A 74 0.38 5.85 -3.60
CA ASP A 74 1.75 6.36 -3.52
C ASP A 74 2.74 5.24 -3.19
N LEU A 75 2.38 4.36 -2.25
CA LEU A 75 3.18 3.20 -1.88
C LEU A 75 3.31 2.21 -3.05
N PHE A 76 2.23 1.95 -3.77
CA PHE A 76 2.23 1.06 -4.94
C PHE A 76 3.07 1.63 -6.08
N ALA A 77 2.97 2.92 -6.35
CA ALA A 77 3.80 3.60 -7.34
C ALA A 77 5.28 3.51 -6.97
N PHE A 78 5.62 3.74 -5.71
CA PHE A 78 6.98 3.58 -5.20
C PHE A 78 7.49 2.14 -5.35
N TYR A 79 6.67 1.15 -4.98
CA TYR A 79 6.99 -0.26 -5.11
C TYR A 79 7.21 -0.69 -6.56
N CYS A 80 6.35 -0.25 -7.47
CA CYS A 80 6.49 -0.54 -8.90
C CYS A 80 7.79 0.04 -9.48
N LYS A 81 8.25 1.19 -8.97
CA LYS A 81 9.49 1.84 -9.42
C LYS A 81 10.75 1.20 -8.83
N THR A 82 10.72 0.84 -7.55
CA THR A 82 11.93 0.48 -6.79
C THR A 82 12.02 -1.00 -6.44
N GLY A 83 10.91 -1.73 -6.47
CA GLY A 83 10.78 -3.06 -5.87
C GLY A 83 10.84 -3.07 -4.34
N LEU A 84 10.86 -1.89 -3.71
CA LEU A 84 10.97 -1.71 -2.26
C LEU A 84 9.69 -1.09 -1.71
N PHE A 85 9.40 -1.35 -0.45
CA PHE A 85 8.34 -0.67 0.29
C PHE A 85 8.86 0.51 1.10
N CYS A 86 10.17 0.66 1.18
CA CYS A 86 10.86 1.64 2.00
C CYS A 86 11.86 2.36 1.10
N ALA A 87 11.88 3.70 1.15
CA ALA A 87 13.13 4.39 0.88
C ALA A 87 14.00 4.09 2.10
N GLY A 88 15.09 3.34 1.92
CA GLY A 88 16.09 3.23 2.98
C GLY A 88 16.47 4.65 3.40
N THR A 89 16.43 4.94 4.70
CA THR A 89 17.19 6.07 5.21
C THR A 89 18.65 5.72 4.95
N GLU A 90 19.20 6.19 3.85
CA GLU A 90 20.65 6.39 3.75
C GLU A 90 20.98 7.40 4.85
N GLU A 91 21.53 6.88 5.96
CA GLU A 91 22.35 7.67 6.88
C GLU A 91 23.71 7.93 6.23
#